data_AF-A0A6L8KN14-F1
#
_entry.id   AF-A0A6L8KN14-F1
#
_cell.length_a   1.000
_cell.length_b   1.000
_cell.length_c   1.000
_cell.angle_alpha   90.00
_cell.angle_beta   90.00
_cell.angle_gamma   90.00
#
_symmetry.space_group_name_H-M   'P 1'
#
loop_
_entity.id
_entity.type
_entity.pdbx_description
1 polymer ?
#
loop_
_entity_poly.entity_id
_entity_poly.type
_entity_poly.pdbx_seq_one_letter_code
_entity_poly.pdbx_strand_id
1 'polypeptide(L)'
;MKSATYYTQHLQEAHDVAGRCKLLDVQKQRTLSVGDYQEWQISNEGVNCQTALSVSEAASLREFVLKQSRPAVPAAAPKAPPPSSSVNSLPERHPAKLASAQTVAPA
;
A
#
# COMPACT_ATOMS: atom_id res chain seq x y z
N MET A 1 -6.00 26.08 5.50
CA MET A 1 -6.53 24.70 5.44
C MET A 1 -5.52 23.79 4.78
N LYS A 2 -5.21 22.64 5.38
CA LYS A 2 -4.44 21.55 4.78
C LYS A 2 -5.42 20.65 4.02
N SER A 3 -5.09 20.34 2.77
CA SER A 3 -5.94 19.52 1.90
C SER A 3 -5.77 18.03 2.18
N ALA A 4 -6.70 17.21 1.69
CA ALA A 4 -6.56 15.76 1.71
C ALA A 4 -5.25 15.32 1.03
N THR A 5 -4.94 15.90 -0.14
CA THR A 5 -3.70 15.64 -0.89
C THR A 5 -2.44 15.98 -0.10
N TYR A 6 -2.48 16.98 0.77
CA TYR A 6 -1.35 17.28 1.65
C TYR A 6 -1.16 16.15 2.67
N TYR A 7 -2.21 15.77 3.39
CA TYR A 7 -2.11 14.73 4.42
C TYR A 7 -1.78 13.35 3.85
N THR A 8 -2.20 13.02 2.64
CA THR A 8 -1.81 11.74 2.00
C THR A 8 -0.30 11.67 1.71
N GLN A 9 0.35 12.81 1.51
CA GLN A 9 1.81 12.90 1.38
C GLN A 9 2.53 12.96 2.74
N HIS A 10 1.82 13.31 3.81
CA HIS A 10 2.34 13.52 5.16
C HIS A 10 1.58 12.66 6.18
N LEU A 11 1.60 11.33 5.99
CA LEU A 11 0.76 10.41 6.77
C LEU A 11 1.05 10.45 8.28
N GLN A 12 2.32 10.57 8.69
CA GLN A 12 2.67 10.69 10.11
C GLN A 12 1.98 11.89 10.75
N GLU A 13 2.03 13.03 10.07
CA GLU A 13 1.35 14.24 10.54
C GLU A 13 -0.17 14.07 10.54
N ALA A 14 -0.72 13.41 9.52
CA ALA A 14 -2.14 13.10 9.46
C ALA A 14 -2.58 12.27 10.68
N HIS A 15 -1.80 11.27 11.09
CA HIS A 15 -2.07 10.47 12.30
C HIS A 15 -2.00 11.31 13.57
N ASP A 16 -0.98 12.15 13.73
CA ASP A 16 -0.80 12.99 14.93
C ASP A 16 -1.91 14.04 15.06
N VAL A 17 -2.33 14.63 13.94
CA VAL A 17 -3.47 15.55 13.90
C VAL A 17 -4.77 14.81 14.15
N ALA A 18 -4.99 13.66 13.52
CA ALA A 18 -6.18 12.83 13.72
C ALA A 18 -6.35 12.44 15.19
N GLY A 19 -5.28 12.03 15.88
CA GLY A 19 -5.31 11.68 17.30
C GLY A 19 -5.80 12.84 18.19
N ARG A 20 -5.28 14.05 17.96
CA ARG A 20 -5.72 15.26 18.68
C ARG A 20 -7.16 15.64 18.32
N CYS A 21 -7.52 15.52 17.05
CA CYS A 21 -8.83 15.86 16.55
C CYS A 21 -9.94 14.96 17.08
N LYS A 22 -9.67 13.68 17.38
CA LYS A 22 -10.66 12.81 18.06
C LYS A 22 -11.07 13.38 19.42
N LEU A 23 -10.11 13.85 20.20
CA LEU A 23 -10.37 14.43 21.52
C LEU A 23 -11.07 15.78 21.40
N LEU A 24 -10.61 16.62 20.46
CA LEU A 24 -11.19 17.93 20.21
C LEU A 24 -12.64 17.82 19.74
N ASP A 25 -12.94 16.91 18.81
CA ASP A 25 -14.29 16.71 18.29
C ASP A 25 -15.27 16.33 19.41
N VAL A 26 -14.90 15.35 20.25
CA VAL A 26 -15.71 14.94 21.41
C VAL A 26 -15.88 16.09 22.40
N GLN A 27 -14.83 16.89 22.63
CA GLN A 27 -14.92 18.06 23.49
C GLN A 27 -15.91 19.07 22.91
N LYS A 28 -15.78 19.42 21.63
CA LYS A 28 -16.64 20.40 20.95
C LYS A 28 -18.10 19.97 20.95
N GLN A 29 -18.37 18.69 20.67
CA GLN A 29 -19.72 18.11 20.75
C GLN A 29 -20.36 18.25 22.14
N ARG A 30 -19.57 18.19 23.22
CA ARG A 30 -20.07 18.29 24.59
C ARG A 30 -20.23 19.73 25.06
N THR A 31 -19.38 20.63 24.59
CA THR A 31 -19.32 22.01 25.09
C THR A 31 -20.11 23.01 24.27
N LEU A 32 -20.28 22.75 22.97
CA LEU A 32 -20.95 23.66 22.05
C LEU A 32 -22.43 23.31 21.94
N SER A 33 -23.24 24.32 21.63
CA SER A 33 -24.60 24.07 21.16
C SER A 33 -24.57 23.33 19.82
N VAL A 34 -25.69 22.73 19.41
CA VAL A 34 -25.78 22.03 18.11
C VAL A 34 -25.42 22.96 16.94
N GLY A 35 -25.89 24.22 16.99
CA GLY A 35 -25.60 25.23 15.95
C GLY A 35 -24.12 25.61 15.92
N ASP A 36 -23.54 25.92 17.09
CA ASP A 36 -22.12 26.31 17.17
C ASP A 36 -21.19 25.14 16.81
N TYR A 37 -21.58 23.91 17.12
CA TYR A 37 -20.84 22.73 16.71
C TYR A 37 -20.87 22.55 15.20
N GLN A 38 -22.02 22.76 14.55
CA GLN A 38 -22.11 22.74 13.08
C GLN A 38 -21.25 23.84 12.44
N GLU A 39 -21.26 25.06 12.99
CA GLU A 39 -20.37 26.13 12.53
C GLU A 39 -18.89 25.76 12.70
N TRP A 40 -18.54 25.15 13.83
CA TRP A 40 -17.18 24.65 14.04
C TRP A 40 -16.80 23.57 13.03
N GLN A 41 -17.71 22.64 12.70
CA GLN A 41 -17.45 21.57 11.71
C GLN A 41 -17.10 22.13 10.33
N ILE A 42 -17.73 23.24 9.91
CA ILE A 42 -17.44 23.91 8.62
C ILE A 42 -16.29 24.93 8.71
N SER A 43 -15.81 25.24 9.91
CA SER A 43 -14.65 26.11 10.10
C SER A 43 -13.37 25.47 9.56
N ASN A 44 -12.33 26.29 9.36
CA ASN A 44 -11.02 25.77 8.98
C ASN A 44 -10.48 24.73 9.99
N GLU A 45 -10.75 24.88 11.29
CA GLU A 45 -10.32 23.89 12.29
C GLU A 45 -11.06 22.56 12.13
N GLY A 46 -12.39 22.60 12.05
CA GLY A 46 -13.23 21.42 11.89
C GLY A 46 -12.91 20.65 10.61
N VAL A 47 -12.83 21.34 9.47
CA VAL A 47 -12.51 20.71 8.18
C VAL A 47 -11.10 20.13 8.17
N ASN A 48 -10.10 20.80 8.77
CA ASN A 48 -8.76 20.23 8.89
C ASN A 48 -8.77 18.95 9.73
N CYS A 49 -9.51 18.95 10.83
CA CYS A 49 -9.63 17.79 11.70
C CYS A 49 -10.30 16.62 10.99
N GLN A 50 -11.41 16.86 10.31
CA GLN A 50 -12.12 15.82 9.58
C GLN A 50 -11.31 15.28 8.40
N THR A 51 -10.56 16.13 7.72
CA THR A 51 -9.65 15.72 6.65
C THR A 51 -8.53 14.83 7.18
N ALA A 52 -7.87 15.22 8.28
CA ALA A 52 -6.81 14.44 8.89
C ALA A 52 -7.31 13.07 9.37
N LEU A 53 -8.48 13.03 10.02
CA LEU A 53 -9.15 11.79 10.43
C LEU A 53 -9.39 10.87 9.24
N SER A 54 -10.05 11.38 8.20
CA SER A 54 -10.41 10.59 7.02
C SER A 54 -9.19 10.03 6.30
N VAL A 55 -8.13 10.84 6.13
CA VAL A 55 -6.89 10.39 5.47
C VAL A 55 -6.14 9.37 6.33
N SER A 56 -6.05 9.60 7.64
CA SER A 56 -5.45 8.66 8.59
C SER A 56 -6.16 7.31 8.55
N GLU A 57 -7.49 7.30 8.60
CA GLU A 57 -8.28 6.07 8.57
C GLU A 57 -8.17 5.34 7.23
N ALA A 58 -8.24 6.07 6.11
CA ALA A 58 -8.03 5.51 4.78
C ALA A 58 -6.63 4.90 4.62
N ALA A 59 -5.59 5.52 5.19
CA ALA A 59 -4.23 5.00 5.17
C ALA A 59 -4.12 3.67 5.95
N SER A 60 -4.67 3.61 7.17
CA SER A 60 -4.68 2.39 7.96
C SER A 60 -5.46 1.25 7.29
N LEU A 61 -6.60 1.56 6.66
CA LEU A 61 -7.37 0.57 5.90
C LEU A 61 -6.60 0.05 4.68
N ARG A 62 -5.89 0.93 3.97
CA ARG A 62 -5.04 0.53 2.84
C ARG A 62 -3.93 -0.41 3.29
N GLU A 63 -3.24 -0.11 4.39
CA GLU A 63 -2.20 -0.99 4.94
C GLU A 63 -2.76 -2.35 5.36
N PHE A 64 -3.93 -2.36 6.00
CA PHE A 64 -4.61 -3.58 6.40
C PHE A 64 -4.95 -4.46 5.19
N VAL A 65 -5.56 -3.88 4.15
CA VAL A 65 -5.90 -4.60 2.91
C VAL A 65 -4.63 -5.14 2.26
N LEU A 66 -3.56 -4.35 2.12
CA LEU A 66 -2.31 -4.80 1.54
C LEU A 66 -1.67 -5.98 2.31
N LYS A 67 -1.77 -5.97 3.64
CA LYS A 67 -1.25 -7.03 4.49
C LYS A 67 -2.07 -8.32 4.39
N GLN A 68 -3.39 -8.22 4.28
CA GLN A 68 -4.27 -9.37 4.01
C GLN A 68 -4.12 -9.90 2.57
N SER A 69 -3.83 -9.02 1.62
CA SER A 69 -3.72 -9.36 0.19
C SER A 69 -2.42 -10.08 -0.16
N ARG A 70 -1.46 -10.20 0.77
CA ARG A 70 -0.22 -10.92 0.52
C ARG A 70 -0.57 -12.40 0.26
N PRO A 71 -0.41 -12.92 -0.97
CA PRO A 71 -0.74 -14.30 -1.25
C PRO A 71 0.13 -15.17 -0.34
N ALA A 72 -0.48 -16.09 0.39
CA ALA A 72 0.27 -17.18 0.98
C ALA A 72 0.98 -17.88 -0.18
N VAL A 73 2.30 -17.69 -0.29
CA VAL A 73 3.13 -18.49 -1.19
C VAL A 73 2.86 -19.93 -0.76
N PRO A 74 2.24 -20.79 -1.60
CA PRO A 74 2.12 -22.18 -1.25
C PRO A 74 3.54 -22.68 -1.06
N ALA A 75 3.88 -23.12 0.15
CA ALA A 75 5.12 -23.83 0.37
C ALA A 75 5.14 -24.96 -0.66
N ALA A 76 6.06 -24.88 -1.62
CA ALA A 76 6.15 -25.84 -2.71
C ALA A 76 6.28 -27.23 -2.07
N ALA A 77 5.22 -28.04 -2.17
CA ALA A 77 5.27 -29.43 -1.81
C ALA A 77 6.41 -30.07 -2.64
N PRO A 78 7.29 -30.90 -2.03
CA PRO A 78 8.39 -31.49 -2.75
C PRO A 78 7.84 -32.28 -3.94
N LYS A 79 8.19 -31.85 -5.16
CA LYS A 79 7.85 -32.53 -6.41
C LYS A 79 8.35 -33.97 -6.33
N ALA A 80 7.43 -34.93 -6.28
CA ALA A 80 7.75 -36.31 -6.61
C ALA A 80 8.36 -36.35 -8.03
N PRO A 81 9.44 -37.11 -8.25
CA PRO A 81 10.05 -37.22 -9.56
C PRO A 81 9.07 -37.88 -10.54
N PRO A 82 8.98 -37.40 -11.81
CA PRO A 82 8.14 -38.02 -12.82
C PRO A 82 8.67 -39.43 -13.18
N PRO A 83 7.80 -40.39 -13.55
CA PRO A 83 8.25 -41.71 -13.97
C PRO A 83 9.06 -41.60 -15.28
N SER A 84 10.27 -42.15 -15.27
CA SER A 84 11.10 -42.29 -16.46
C SER A 84 10.39 -43.16 -17.49
N SER A 85 10.31 -42.68 -18.72
CA SER A 85 10.08 -43.51 -19.89
C SER A 85 11.04 -43.08 -20.99
N SER A 86 12.06 -43.89 -21.18
CA SER A 86 13.05 -43.78 -22.23
C SER A 86 12.45 -44.31 -23.54
N VAL A 87 12.36 -43.48 -24.56
CA VAL A 87 12.30 -43.96 -25.96
C VAL A 87 13.09 -43.02 -26.85
N ASN A 88 14.18 -43.55 -27.42
CA ASN A 88 15.03 -42.93 -28.42
C ASN A 88 14.33 -42.86 -29.78
N SER A 89 14.39 -41.71 -30.46
CA SER A 89 14.51 -41.66 -31.93
C SER A 89 15.09 -40.32 -32.41
N LEU A 90 15.95 -40.43 -33.43
CA LEU A 90 17.02 -39.55 -33.93
C LEU A 90 16.53 -38.28 -34.72
N PRO A 91 17.39 -37.43 -35.34
CA PRO A 91 17.45 -35.99 -35.05
C PRO A 91 17.06 -35.09 -36.25
N GLU A 92 16.32 -34.00 -36.01
CA GLU A 92 16.13 -32.96 -37.03
C GLU A 92 16.70 -31.61 -36.59
N ARG A 93 17.48 -31.06 -37.51
CA ARG A 93 18.49 -30.02 -37.44
C ARG A 93 17.84 -28.63 -37.42
N HIS A 94 18.03 -27.83 -36.36
CA HIS A 94 17.95 -26.37 -36.47
C HIS A 94 18.91 -25.67 -35.47
N PRO A 95 19.88 -24.86 -35.97
CA PRO A 95 20.82 -24.14 -35.13
C PRO A 95 20.36 -22.69 -34.91
N ALA A 96 20.40 -22.22 -33.66
CA ALA A 96 20.57 -20.80 -33.35
C ALA A 96 21.13 -20.65 -31.94
N LYS A 97 22.43 -20.94 -31.84
CA LYS A 97 23.27 -20.72 -30.67
C LYS A 97 23.48 -19.21 -30.48
N LEU A 98 22.70 -18.57 -29.63
CA LEU A 98 23.01 -17.23 -29.12
C LEU A 98 24.06 -17.38 -28.01
N ALA A 99 25.33 -17.39 -28.41
CA ALA A 99 26.45 -17.27 -27.49
C ALA A 99 26.89 -15.81 -27.42
N SER A 100 26.48 -15.12 -26.35
CA SER A 100 27.12 -13.90 -25.88
C SER A 100 28.45 -14.24 -25.19
N ALA A 101 29.56 -13.65 -25.64
CA ALA A 101 30.76 -13.34 -24.85
C ALA A 101 31.71 -12.49 -25.72
N GLN A 102 31.73 -11.17 -25.53
CA GLN A 102 32.84 -10.41 -24.92
C GLN A 102 34.22 -10.64 -25.57
N THR A 103 34.68 -9.64 -26.32
CA THR A 103 36.10 -9.49 -26.68
C THR A 103 36.63 -8.21 -26.03
N VAL A 104 37.65 -8.41 -25.19
CA VAL A 104 38.47 -7.42 -24.49
C VAL A 104 39.71 -7.13 -25.35
N ALA A 105 40.06 -5.84 -25.52
CA ALA A 105 41.34 -5.32 -26.06
C ALA A 105 42.51 -5.70 -25.12
N PRO A 106 43.83 -5.68 -25.47
CA PRO A 106 44.54 -4.57 -26.14
C PRO A 106 45.82 -4.95 -26.95
N ALA A 107 46.45 -3.97 -27.61
CA ALA A 107 47.91 -3.71 -27.66
C ALA A 107 48.19 -2.50 -28.56
#